data_AF-A0A1Z5LCU9-F1
#
_entry.id   AF-A0A1Z5LCU9-F1
#
_cell.length_a   1.000
_cell.length_b   1.000
_cell.length_c   1.000
_cell.angle_alpha   90.00
_cell.angle_beta   90.00
_cell.angle_gamma   90.00
#
_symmetry.space_group_name_H-M   'P 1'
#
loop_
_entity.id
_entity.type
_entity.pdbx_description
1 polymer ?
#
loop_
_entity_poly.entity_id
_entity_poly.type
_entity_poly.pdbx_seq_one_letter_code
_entity_poly.pdbx_strand_id
1 'polypeptide(L)'
;MEADDISHTLIQAFKGRLRRLLDRSQNEVQEDVTGTAQLDNTERSLFAISQKAALDFKRWQGRQSHKISTVPMVVNHRKRKRAALDTSS
;
A
#
# COMPACT_ATOMS: atom_id res chain seq x y z
N MET A 1 -20.32 -11.27 -31.68
CA MET A 1 -19.31 -10.39 -32.31
C MET A 1 -19.13 -9.14 -31.46
N GLU A 2 -20.18 -8.36 -31.21
CA GLU A 2 -20.08 -7.11 -30.41
C GLU A 2 -19.59 -7.29 -28.96
N ALA A 3 -20.02 -8.35 -28.26
CA ALA A 3 -19.59 -8.58 -26.88
C ALA A 3 -18.08 -8.87 -26.74
N ASP A 4 -17.49 -9.55 -27.73
CA ASP A 4 -16.06 -9.84 -27.76
C ASP A 4 -15.24 -8.57 -28.06
N ASP A 5 -15.74 -7.72 -28.96
CA ASP A 5 -15.11 -6.44 -29.28
C ASP A 5 -15.14 -5.47 -28.09
N ILE A 6 -16.25 -5.43 -27.35
CA ILE A 6 -16.35 -4.64 -26.11
C ILE A 6 -15.36 -5.15 -25.06
N SER A 7 -15.32 -6.47 -24.85
CA SER A 7 -14.38 -7.10 -23.92
C SER A 7 -12.93 -6.80 -24.27
N HIS A 8 -12.56 -6.96 -25.54
CA HIS A 8 -11.22 -6.68 -26.04
C HIS A 8 -10.83 -5.21 -25.83
N THR A 9 -11.75 -4.29 -26.14
CA THR A 9 -11.53 -2.85 -25.96
C THR A 9 -11.32 -2.48 -24.50
N LEU A 10 -12.11 -3.03 -23.57
CA LEU A 10 -11.95 -2.82 -22.13
C LEU A 10 -10.58 -3.30 -21.63
N ILE A 11 -10.15 -4.48 -22.07
CA ILE A 11 -8.85 -5.05 -21.68
C ILE A 11 -7.70 -4.17 -22.20
N GLN A 12 -7.75 -3.73 -23.46
CA GLN A 12 -6.70 -2.87 -24.02
C GLN A 12 -6.65 -1.51 -23.32
N ALA A 13 -7.81 -0.90 -23.06
CA ALA A 13 -7.89 0.36 -22.33
C ALA A 13 -7.34 0.25 -20.90
N PHE A 14 -7.60 -0.86 -20.21
CA PHE A 14 -7.05 -1.12 -18.88
C PHE A 14 -5.53 -1.35 -18.93
N LYS A 15 -5.02 -2.18 -19.85
CA LYS A 15 -3.57 -2.44 -20.00
C LYS A 15 -2.77 -1.16 -20.21
N GLY A 16 -3.27 -0.24 -21.04
CA GLY A 16 -2.61 1.05 -21.28
C GLY A 16 -2.60 1.99 -20.07
N ARG A 17 -3.58 1.88 -19.17
CA ARG A 17 -3.63 2.64 -17.90
C ARG A 17 -2.77 1.98 -16.82
N LEU A 18 -2.72 0.65 -16.77
CA LEU A 18 -2.00 -0.13 -15.77
C LEU A 18 -0.51 0.24 -15.66
N ARG A 19 0.20 0.37 -16.78
CA ARG A 19 1.63 0.75 -16.77
C ARG A 19 1.85 2.10 -16.09
N ARG A 20 1.04 3.10 -16.47
CA ARG A 20 1.09 4.46 -15.91
C ARG A 20 0.72 4.47 -14.43
N LEU A 21 -0.28 3.69 -14.04
CA LEU A 21 -0.70 3.52 -12.66
C LEU A 21 0.44 2.97 -11.80
N LEU A 22 1.11 1.93 -12.29
CA LEU A 22 2.24 1.30 -11.60
C LEU A 22 3.43 2.25 -11.47
N ASP A 23 3.79 2.94 -12.56
CA ASP A 23 4.89 3.92 -12.54
C ASP A 23 4.61 5.05 -11.56
N ARG A 24 3.37 5.57 -11.52
CA ARG A 24 2.95 6.57 -10.52
C ARG A 24 3.07 6.03 -9.09
N SER A 25 2.58 4.82 -8.81
CA SER A 25 2.62 4.24 -7.45
C SER A 25 4.04 4.11 -6.87
N GLN A 26 5.06 4.06 -7.73
CA GLN A 26 6.46 3.92 -7.34
C GLN A 26 7.19 5.28 -7.18
N ASN A 27 6.69 6.33 -7.85
CA ASN A 27 7.31 7.66 -7.94
C ASN A 27 6.52 8.78 -7.23
N GLU A 28 5.24 8.59 -6.91
CA GLU A 28 4.45 9.62 -6.24
C GLU A 28 4.92 9.79 -4.78
N VAL A 29 5.38 11.00 -4.47
CA VAL A 29 5.52 11.47 -3.09
C VAL A 29 4.11 11.52 -2.51
N GLN A 30 3.91 11.02 -1.29
CA GLN A 30 2.60 10.80 -0.64
C GLN A 30 1.61 11.99 -0.66
N GLU A 31 2.04 13.19 -1.03
CA GLU A 31 1.22 14.40 -1.02
C GLU A 31 0.36 14.62 -2.27
N ASP A 32 0.63 13.95 -3.40
CA ASP A 32 -0.11 14.23 -4.64
C ASP A 32 -1.26 13.23 -4.90
N VAL A 33 -2.20 13.19 -3.96
CA VAL A 33 -3.45 12.39 -4.07
C VAL A 33 -4.32 12.89 -5.25
N THR A 34 -4.06 14.09 -5.78
CA THR A 34 -4.84 14.71 -6.86
C THR A 34 -4.75 13.92 -8.18
N GLY A 35 -3.63 13.23 -8.43
CA GLY A 35 -3.41 12.39 -9.62
C GLY A 35 -4.28 11.12 -9.68
N THR A 36 -4.91 10.74 -8.56
CA THR A 36 -5.77 9.56 -8.45
C THR A 36 -7.25 9.84 -8.67
N ALA A 37 -7.65 11.11 -8.79
CA ALA A 37 -9.07 11.50 -8.94
C ALA A 37 -9.72 10.92 -10.20
N GLN A 38 -8.94 10.72 -11.27
CA GLN A 38 -9.41 10.16 -12.55
C GLN A 38 -9.43 8.62 -12.60
N LEU A 39 -8.96 7.94 -11.55
CA LEU A 39 -8.94 6.48 -11.50
C LEU A 39 -10.30 5.92 -11.11
N ASP A 40 -10.70 4.83 -11.77
CA ASP A 40 -11.87 4.07 -11.36
C ASP A 40 -11.63 3.34 -10.01
N ASN A 41 -12.70 2.85 -9.37
CA ASN A 41 -12.61 2.23 -8.04
C ASN A 41 -11.67 0.99 -8.01
N THR A 42 -11.61 0.26 -9.11
CA THR A 42 -10.75 -0.93 -9.24
C THR A 42 -9.29 -0.51 -9.36
N GLU A 43 -9.00 0.49 -10.18
CA GLU A 43 -7.68 1.09 -10.35
C GLU A 43 -7.17 1.74 -9.07
N ARG A 44 -8.03 2.41 -8.29
CA ARG A 44 -7.67 2.95 -6.97
C ARG A 44 -7.28 1.84 -5.98
N SER A 45 -8.05 0.76 -5.96
CA SER A 45 -7.76 -0.41 -5.11
C SER A 45 -6.43 -1.05 -5.51
N LEU A 46 -6.19 -1.20 -6.82
CA LEU A 46 -4.94 -1.72 -7.34
C LEU A 46 -3.76 -0.79 -7.02
N PHE A 47 -3.94 0.53 -7.17
CA PHE A 47 -2.92 1.53 -6.86
C PHE A 47 -2.48 1.44 -5.40
N ALA A 48 -3.42 1.33 -4.45
CA ALA A 48 -3.11 1.19 -3.03
C ALA A 48 -2.28 -0.08 -2.74
N ILE A 49 -2.62 -1.20 -3.39
CA ILE A 49 -1.86 -2.46 -3.28
C ILE A 49 -0.45 -2.29 -3.87
N SER A 50 -0.35 -1.70 -5.07
CA SER A 50 0.93 -1.46 -5.75
C SER A 50 1.85 -0.55 -4.94
N GLN A 51 1.31 0.53 -4.36
CA GLN A 51 2.06 1.45 -3.51
C GLN A 51 2.57 0.74 -2.25
N LYS A 52 1.72 -0.06 -1.59
CA LYS A 52 2.13 -0.85 -0.42
C LYS A 52 3.25 -1.82 -0.77
N ALA A 53 3.10 -2.57 -1.86
CA ALA A 53 4.12 -3.52 -2.32
C ALA A 53 5.46 -2.81 -2.63
N ALA A 54 5.41 -1.64 -3.27
CA ALA A 54 6.61 -0.85 -3.55
C ALA A 54 7.30 -0.37 -2.25
N LEU A 55 6.54 0.07 -1.25
CA LEU A 55 7.08 0.47 0.05
C LEU A 55 7.71 -0.71 0.80
N ASP A 56 7.04 -1.86 0.80
CA ASP A 56 7.55 -3.08 1.46
C ASP A 56 8.82 -3.59 0.76
N PHE A 57 8.89 -3.49 -0.57
CA PHE A 57 10.10 -3.79 -1.33
C PHE A 57 11.26 -2.84 -0.98
N LYS A 58 11.01 -1.52 -0.91
CA LYS A 58 12.02 -0.54 -0.47
C LYS A 58 12.54 -0.84 0.95
N ARG A 59 11.64 -1.21 1.89
CA ARG A 59 12.01 -1.62 3.26
C ARG A 59 12.87 -2.88 3.27
N TRP A 60 12.50 -3.87 2.45
CA TRP A 60 13.28 -5.09 2.29
C TRP A 60 14.67 -4.82 1.71
N GLN A 61 14.76 -4.02 0.66
CA GLN A 61 16.03 -3.61 0.05
C GLN A 61 16.92 -2.88 1.06
N GLY A 62 16.35 -1.99 1.88
CA GLY A 62 17.04 -1.31 2.97
C GLY A 62 17.36 -2.19 4.19
N ARG A 63 17.10 -3.51 4.12
CA ARG A 63 17.20 -4.48 5.23
C ARG A 63 16.41 -4.09 6.49
N GLN A 64 15.50 -3.13 6.40
CA GLN A 64 14.68 -2.69 7.54
C GLN A 64 13.71 -3.79 8.00
N SER A 65 13.33 -4.69 7.09
CA SER A 65 12.50 -5.86 7.39
C SER A 65 13.20 -6.89 8.32
N HIS A 66 14.53 -6.81 8.46
CA HIS A 66 15.30 -7.66 9.39
C HIS A 66 15.39 -7.07 10.79
N LYS A 67 14.95 -5.82 11.00
CA LYS A 67 14.86 -5.24 12.34
C LYS A 67 13.64 -5.87 13.00
N ILE A 68 13.86 -6.85 13.88
CA ILE A 68 12.83 -7.43 14.73
C ILE A 68 12.26 -6.30 15.61
N SER A 69 11.23 -5.62 15.11
CA SER A 69 10.50 -4.61 15.87
C SER A 69 9.56 -5.36 16.78
N THR A 70 9.57 -5.00 18.06
CA THR A 70 8.61 -5.55 19.02
C THR A 70 7.21 -5.18 18.53
N VAL A 71 6.35 -6.18 18.37
CA VAL A 71 4.95 -5.97 17.97
C VAL A 71 4.32 -4.93 18.93
N PRO A 72 3.47 -4.02 18.44
CA PRO A 72 2.84 -3.01 19.29
C PRO A 72 2.13 -3.61 20.51
N MET A 73 1.61 -4.84 20.36
CA MET A 73 1.02 -5.63 21.44
C MET A 73 2.00 -5.86 22.62
N VAL A 74 3.27 -6.17 22.34
CA VAL A 74 4.29 -6.43 23.38
C VAL A 74 4.73 -5.12 24.04
N VAL A 75 4.86 -4.04 23.27
CA VAL A 75 5.13 -2.70 23.79
C VAL A 75 4.01 -2.26 24.73
N ASN A 76 2.75 -2.41 24.31
CA ASN A 76 1.57 -2.06 25.11
C ASN A 76 1.40 -2.99 26.32
N HIS A 77 1.78 -4.26 26.21
CA HIS A 77 1.81 -5.18 27.35
C HIS A 77 2.86 -4.77 28.39
N ARG A 78 4.09 -4.42 27.98
CA ARG A 78 5.14 -3.89 28.88
C ARG A 78 4.71 -2.59 29.56
N LYS A 79 4.09 -1.66 28.83
CA LYS A 79 3.56 -0.41 29.38
C LYS A 79 2.52 -0.66 30.48
N ARG A 80 1.57 -1.59 30.23
CA ARG A 80 0.55 -1.98 31.22
C ARG A 80 1.15 -2.58 32.50
N LYS A 81 2.16 -3.45 32.38
CA LYS A 81 2.86 -4.04 33.55
C LYS A 81 3.62 -2.98 34.36
N ARG A 82 4.27 -2.01 33.71
CA ARG A 82 4.97 -0.93 34.41
C ARG A 82 3.99 -0.08 35.22
N ALA A 83 2.88 0.34 34.61
CA ALA A 83 1.86 1.12 35.31
C ALA A 83 1.24 0.37 36.51
N ALA A 84 1.04 -0.95 36.41
CA ALA A 84 0.52 -1.75 37.53
C ALA A 84 1.50 -1.85 38.73
N LEU A 85 2.80 -1.78 38.47
CA LEU A 85 3.82 -1.79 39.52
C LEU A 85 3.94 -0.44 40.23
N ASP A 86 3.76 0.67 39.49
CA ASP A 86 3.82 2.03 40.04
C ASP A 86 2.64 2.36 40.97
N THR A 87 1.48 1.70 40.80
CA THR A 87 0.30 1.90 41.67
C THR A 87 0.33 1.04 42.95
N SER A 88 1.32 0.15 43.10
CA SER A 88 1.39 -0.82 44.20
C SER A 88 2.47 -0.50 45.25
N SER A 89 2.95 0.75 45.29
CA SER A 89 3.90 1.30 46.30
C SER A 89 3.31 2.55 46.93
#